data_AF-A0AAD4I0X8-F1
#
_entry.id   AF-A0AAD4I0X8-F1
#
_cell.length_a   1.000
_cell.length_b   1.000
_cell.length_c   1.000
_cell.angle_alpha   90.00
_cell.angle_beta   90.00
_cell.angle_gamma   90.00
#
_symmetry.space_group_name_H-M   'P 1'
#
loop_
_entity.id
_entity.type
_entity.pdbx_description
1 polymer ?
#
loop_
_entity_poly.entity_id
_entity_poly.type
_entity_poly.pdbx_seq_one_letter_code
_entity_poly.pdbx_strand_id
1 'polypeptide(L)'
;MTSFPAIIADNEFFPAKEGQGLPKHDQLFQKALDQLTDKQRLLTLARSEREDVHVVDDVIRTNAAYSRFTKKDLAMSAVATRDIEPGEEITISYISLGMPTAQRARTITNWGFNCTCELCSAPPEAREASDERRERLVEVYYAMQDESTSYNALIELTREFIKLAQVERLVAKVGEYYQAFMRIYYGVGDAETARKYGQAALQFAEIFSDPEGGFCAGIRRDLKQLDRELSGKTS
;
A
#
# COMPACT_ATOMS: atom_id res chain seq x y z
N MET A 1 14.19 12.48 -17.37
CA MET A 1 13.47 11.19 -17.50
C MET A 1 13.45 10.55 -16.13
N THR A 2 12.26 10.48 -15.55
CA THR A 2 11.99 9.95 -14.21
C THR A 2 12.12 8.44 -14.21
N SER A 3 12.99 7.90 -13.35
CA SER A 3 13.15 6.46 -13.15
C SER A 3 12.90 6.18 -11.68
N PHE A 4 11.91 5.35 -11.39
CA PHE A 4 11.58 4.91 -10.04
C PHE A 4 12.44 3.70 -9.66
N PRO A 5 12.78 3.51 -8.38
CA PRO A 5 13.45 2.30 -7.93
C PRO A 5 12.54 1.09 -8.20
N ALA A 6 13.02 0.16 -9.03
CA ALA A 6 12.44 -1.16 -9.15
C ALA A 6 13.27 -2.10 -8.28
N ILE A 7 12.68 -2.65 -7.22
CA ILE A 7 13.20 -3.89 -6.64
C ILE A 7 13.00 -4.97 -7.70
N ILE A 8 14.09 -5.43 -8.31
CA ILE A 8 14.10 -6.69 -9.05
C ILE A 8 14.19 -7.78 -7.99
N ALA A 9 13.06 -8.38 -7.63
CA ALA A 9 13.12 -9.71 -7.03
C ALA A 9 13.09 -10.71 -8.18
N ASP A 10 14.27 -11.26 -8.47
CA ASP A 10 14.42 -12.43 -9.29
C ASP A 10 13.81 -13.62 -8.53
N ASN A 11 12.54 -13.92 -8.79
CA ASN A 11 11.97 -15.21 -8.43
C ASN A 11 12.41 -16.25 -9.48
N GLU A 12 13.71 -16.53 -9.55
CA GLU A 12 14.17 -17.81 -10.05
C GLU A 12 13.62 -18.87 -9.06
N PHE A 13 12.48 -19.48 -9.39
CA PHE A 13 12.08 -20.74 -8.78
C PHE A 13 13.20 -21.73 -9.08
N PHE A 14 14.11 -21.96 -8.12
CA PHE A 14 15.02 -23.08 -8.21
C PHE A 14 14.18 -24.35 -8.10
N PRO A 15 14.06 -25.20 -9.14
CA PRO A 15 13.77 -26.58 -8.87
C PRO A 15 15.02 -27.08 -8.14
N ALA A 16 14.99 -27.09 -6.81
CA ALA A 16 16.03 -27.77 -6.05
C ALA A 16 16.01 -29.23 -6.54
N LYS A 17 16.95 -29.60 -7.40
CA LYS A 17 17.21 -31.00 -7.67
C LYS A 17 17.59 -31.60 -6.33
N GLU A 18 16.86 -32.62 -5.89
CA GLU A 18 17.12 -33.32 -4.63
C GLU A 18 18.63 -33.58 -4.48
N GLY A 19 19.22 -33.05 -3.41
CA GLY A 19 20.61 -33.31 -3.04
C GLY A 19 21.63 -32.19 -3.25
N GLN A 20 21.25 -31.01 -3.80
CA GLN A 20 22.16 -29.85 -3.82
C GLN A 20 21.72 -28.80 -2.79
N GLY A 21 22.62 -28.47 -1.86
CA GLY A 21 22.39 -27.43 -0.85
C GLY A 21 22.19 -26.05 -1.47
N LEU A 22 21.47 -25.17 -0.76
CA LEU A 22 21.20 -23.79 -1.19
C LEU A 22 22.51 -23.03 -1.46
N PRO A 23 22.61 -22.25 -2.56
CA PRO A 23 23.76 -21.37 -2.80
C PRO A 23 23.95 -20.37 -1.65
N LYS A 24 25.20 -20.01 -1.36
CA LYS A 24 25.49 -19.00 -0.32
C LYS A 24 24.93 -17.63 -0.72
N HIS A 25 24.32 -16.92 0.22
CA HIS A 25 23.65 -15.63 0.00
C HIS A 25 24.49 -14.60 -0.77
N ASP A 26 25.79 -14.52 -0.51
CA ASP A 26 26.71 -13.59 -1.19
C ASP A 26 26.84 -13.87 -2.70
N GLN A 27 26.72 -15.15 -3.11
CA GLN A 27 26.81 -15.55 -4.51
C GLN A 27 25.54 -15.20 -5.27
N LEU A 28 24.37 -15.32 -4.62
CA LEU A 28 23.09 -14.94 -5.21
C LEU A 28 22.98 -13.43 -5.38
N PHE A 29 23.43 -12.67 -4.37
CA PHE A 29 23.48 -11.21 -4.44
C PHE A 29 24.39 -10.71 -5.57
N GLN A 30 25.58 -11.29 -5.70
CA GLN A 30 26.52 -10.89 -6.73
C GLN A 30 26.02 -11.28 -8.14
N LYS A 31 25.39 -12.45 -8.31
CA LYS A 31 24.75 -12.87 -9.57
C LYS A 31 23.61 -11.93 -9.96
N ALA A 32 22.79 -11.48 -9.01
CA ALA A 32 21.70 -10.53 -9.26
C ALA A 32 22.24 -9.15 -9.67
N LEU A 33 23.29 -8.65 -8.98
CA LEU A 33 23.94 -7.39 -9.33
C LEU A 33 24.56 -7.40 -10.73
N ASP A 34 25.09 -8.54 -11.16
CA ASP A 34 25.78 -8.67 -12.45
C ASP A 34 24.80 -8.80 -13.64
N GLN A 35 23.52 -9.04 -13.36
CA GLN A 35 22.44 -9.00 -14.35
C GLN A 35 21.87 -7.58 -14.56
N LEU A 36 22.24 -6.62 -13.71
CA LEU A 36 21.77 -5.25 -13.80
C LEU A 36 22.60 -4.46 -14.81
N THR A 37 21.95 -3.86 -15.79
CA THR A 37 22.59 -3.15 -16.89
C THR A 37 23.34 -1.88 -16.44
N ASP A 38 23.02 -1.33 -15.26
CA ASP A 38 23.67 -0.12 -14.70
C ASP A 38 23.80 -0.21 -13.17
N LYS A 39 24.76 -1.04 -12.73
CA LYS A 39 25.06 -1.35 -11.31
C LYS A 39 25.47 -0.13 -10.48
N GLN A 40 26.18 0.83 -11.05
CA GLN A 40 26.69 2.01 -10.33
C GLN A 40 25.60 3.05 -10.07
N ARG A 41 24.63 3.18 -10.98
CA ARG A 41 23.47 4.04 -10.77
C ARG A 41 22.59 3.55 -9.62
N LEU A 42 22.37 2.25 -9.49
CA LEU A 42 21.60 1.65 -8.40
C LEU A 42 22.20 1.90 -7.01
N LEU A 43 23.53 1.84 -6.90
CA LEU A 43 24.26 2.06 -5.66
C LEU A 43 24.29 3.53 -5.20
N THR A 44 23.82 4.47 -6.02
CA THR A 44 23.86 5.93 -5.76
C THR A 44 22.47 6.57 -5.57
N LEU A 45 21.40 5.76 -5.52
CA LEU A 45 20.02 6.25 -5.36
C LEU A 45 19.71 6.60 -3.89
N ALA A 46 20.06 7.81 -3.46
CA ALA A 46 19.49 8.44 -2.26
C ALA A 46 19.53 9.97 -2.33
N ARG A 47 18.34 10.61 -2.38
CA ARG A 47 17.92 11.88 -1.72
C ARG A 47 16.88 12.68 -2.52
N SER A 48 15.96 13.33 -1.80
CA SER A 48 15.50 14.70 -2.11
C SER A 48 14.96 15.40 -0.85
N GLU A 49 15.54 16.56 -0.51
CA GLU A 49 15.06 17.54 0.48
C GLU A 49 14.16 18.56 -0.24
N ARG A 50 12.87 18.75 0.12
CA ARG A 50 12.08 20.01 -0.10
C ARG A 50 10.90 20.17 0.87
N GLU A 51 10.65 21.44 1.25
CA GLU A 51 9.65 21.94 2.20
C GLU A 51 8.43 22.55 1.48
N ASP A 52 7.58 21.73 0.87
CA ASP A 52 6.29 22.16 0.30
C ASP A 52 5.46 20.94 -0.13
N VAL A 53 4.71 20.36 0.82
CA VAL A 53 4.23 18.97 0.75
C VAL A 53 2.71 18.91 0.54
N HIS A 54 2.28 18.28 -0.56
CA HIS A 54 0.89 18.03 -0.99
C HIS A 54 0.21 16.96 -0.08
N VAL A 55 -1.13 16.86 -0.02
CA VAL A 55 -1.86 15.92 0.88
C VAL A 55 -1.47 14.43 0.71
N VAL A 56 -1.06 14.02 -0.49
CA VAL A 56 -0.52 12.66 -0.76
C VAL A 56 0.84 12.45 -0.09
N ASP A 57 1.60 13.52 -0.06
CA ASP A 57 2.98 13.66 0.36
C ASP A 57 3.03 13.75 1.91
N ASP A 58 1.93 14.20 2.54
CA ASP A 58 1.66 14.20 3.99
C ASP A 58 1.40 12.79 4.58
N VAL A 59 1.08 11.81 3.72
CA VAL A 59 0.71 10.44 4.14
C VAL A 59 1.90 9.47 4.02
N ILE A 60 2.92 9.77 3.22
CA ILE A 60 4.03 8.86 2.92
C ILE A 60 5.11 8.96 4.02
N ARG A 61 4.88 8.31 5.16
CA ARG A 61 5.92 8.03 6.16
C ARG A 61 5.63 6.73 6.90
N THR A 62 5.92 5.55 6.33
CA THR A 62 6.33 4.31 7.05
C THR A 62 6.91 3.20 6.19
N ASN A 63 7.63 2.31 6.87
CA ASN A 63 8.50 1.23 6.45
C ASN A 63 7.80 0.04 5.77
N ALA A 64 7.82 -0.02 4.44
CA ALA A 64 7.64 -1.23 3.63
C ALA A 64 7.85 -0.91 2.13
N ALA A 65 8.30 -1.89 1.33
CA ALA A 65 8.09 -1.85 -0.10
C ALA A 65 6.86 -2.68 -0.47
N TYR A 66 6.02 -2.18 -1.38
CA TYR A 66 4.85 -2.91 -1.88
C TYR A 66 5.14 -3.51 -3.25
N SER A 67 5.00 -4.83 -3.38
CA SER A 67 5.23 -5.54 -4.64
C SER A 67 4.12 -5.24 -5.65
N ARG A 68 4.49 -4.55 -6.72
CA ARG A 68 3.66 -4.29 -7.90
C ARG A 68 4.07 -5.24 -9.01
N PHE A 69 3.12 -6.01 -9.52
CA PHE A 69 3.32 -6.90 -10.66
C PHE A 69 2.65 -6.34 -11.92
N THR A 70 3.39 -6.21 -13.02
CA THR A 70 2.86 -5.76 -14.31
C THR A 70 2.72 -6.94 -15.26
N LYS A 71 1.51 -7.14 -15.82
CA LYS A 71 1.23 -8.32 -16.66
C LYS A 71 1.92 -8.30 -18.02
N LYS A 72 2.25 -7.11 -18.51
CA LYS A 72 2.80 -6.88 -19.86
C LYS A 72 4.21 -7.43 -20.04
N ASP A 73 5.01 -7.31 -18.99
CA ASP A 73 6.45 -7.57 -18.97
C ASP A 73 6.84 -8.53 -17.83
N LEU A 74 5.85 -9.04 -17.08
CA LEU A 74 6.03 -9.96 -15.95
C LEU A 74 7.02 -9.43 -14.89
N ALA A 75 7.16 -8.11 -14.81
CA ALA A 75 8.06 -7.45 -13.88
C ALA A 75 7.39 -7.29 -12.52
N MET A 76 8.15 -7.62 -11.47
CA MET A 76 7.83 -7.17 -10.12
C MET A 76 8.67 -5.94 -9.82
N SER A 77 8.00 -4.85 -9.44
CA SER A 77 8.62 -3.66 -8.88
C SER A 77 8.27 -3.61 -7.39
N ALA A 78 9.08 -2.96 -6.58
CA ALA A 78 8.63 -2.57 -5.25
C ALA A 78 8.77 -1.08 -5.04
N VAL A 79 7.74 -0.52 -4.44
CA VAL A 79 7.62 0.92 -4.23
C VAL A 79 7.85 1.23 -2.76
N ALA A 80 8.81 2.10 -2.46
CA ALA A 80 9.05 2.58 -1.11
C ALA A 80 7.84 3.35 -0.58
N THR A 81 7.37 3.01 0.62
CA THR A 81 6.26 3.74 1.30
C THR A 81 6.75 4.79 2.31
N ARG A 82 8.07 5.05 2.33
CA ARG A 82 8.75 6.11 3.07
C ARG A 82 10.16 6.36 2.52
N ASP A 83 10.79 7.40 3.04
CA ASP A 83 12.24 7.61 2.91
C ASP A 83 13.02 6.43 3.51
N ILE A 84 14.06 5.97 2.80
CA ILE A 84 14.96 4.88 3.20
C ILE A 84 16.37 5.45 3.28
N GLU A 85 17.01 5.36 4.44
CA GLU A 85 18.35 5.91 4.64
C GLU A 85 19.44 4.94 4.13
N PRO A 86 20.63 5.43 3.74
CA PRO A 86 21.74 4.57 3.32
C PRO A 86 22.11 3.54 4.39
N GLY A 87 22.15 2.26 4.00
CA GLY A 87 22.47 1.15 4.89
C GLY A 87 21.25 0.57 5.64
N GLU A 88 20.06 1.13 5.45
CA GLU A 88 18.83 0.60 6.03
C GLU A 88 18.32 -0.62 5.27
N GLU A 89 17.81 -1.62 6.00
CA GLU A 89 17.21 -2.81 5.42
C GLU A 89 15.87 -2.49 4.72
N ILE A 90 15.74 -2.91 3.46
CA ILE A 90 14.49 -2.82 2.72
C ILE A 90 13.62 -4.03 3.07
N THR A 91 12.44 -3.78 3.63
CA THR A 91 11.52 -4.83 4.09
C THR A 91 10.19 -4.79 3.32
N ILE A 92 9.54 -5.94 3.19
CA ILE A 92 8.18 -6.07 2.63
C ILE A 92 7.30 -6.86 3.61
N SER A 93 5.98 -6.66 3.56
CA SER A 93 5.06 -7.44 4.40
C SER A 93 4.61 -8.71 3.70
N TYR A 94 4.78 -9.86 4.37
CA TYR A 94 4.31 -11.16 3.88
C TYR A 94 2.83 -11.43 4.19
N ILE A 95 2.25 -10.60 5.05
CA ILE A 95 0.86 -10.69 5.50
C ILE A 95 0.15 -9.36 5.24
N SER A 96 -1.18 -9.37 5.22
CA SER A 96 -1.95 -8.14 5.02
C SER A 96 -1.67 -7.11 6.12
N LEU A 97 -1.56 -5.85 5.72
CA LEU A 97 -1.44 -4.72 6.64
C LEU A 97 -2.78 -4.49 7.37
N GLY A 98 -2.71 -3.83 8.54
CA GLY A 98 -3.90 -3.45 9.32
C GLY A 98 -4.33 -4.45 10.40
N MET A 99 -3.71 -5.64 10.47
CA MET A 99 -4.06 -6.66 11.48
C MET A 99 -3.58 -6.30 12.90
N PRO A 100 -4.35 -6.58 13.96
CA PRO A 100 -3.90 -6.53 15.37
C PRO A 100 -2.75 -7.52 15.66
N THR A 101 -2.02 -7.30 16.75
CA THR A 101 -0.77 -7.99 17.08
C THR A 101 -0.96 -9.50 17.18
N ALA A 102 -1.99 -9.96 17.88
CA ALA A 102 -2.27 -11.39 18.01
C ALA A 102 -2.64 -12.05 16.68
N GLN A 103 -3.24 -11.31 15.75
CA GLN A 103 -3.52 -11.80 14.40
C GLN A 103 -2.24 -11.84 13.57
N ARG A 104 -1.42 -10.78 13.59
CA ARG A 104 -0.10 -10.76 12.91
C ARG A 104 0.78 -11.92 13.35
N ALA A 105 0.88 -12.15 14.67
CA ALA A 105 1.66 -13.24 15.24
C ALA A 105 1.18 -14.63 14.79
N ARG A 106 -0.14 -14.81 14.64
CA ARG A 106 -0.72 -16.06 14.14
C ARG A 106 -0.59 -16.24 12.64
N THR A 107 -0.66 -15.17 11.84
CA THR A 107 -0.59 -15.27 10.38
C THR A 107 0.85 -15.45 9.90
N ILE A 108 1.83 -14.85 10.58
CA ILE A 108 3.23 -14.91 10.17
C ILE A 108 3.88 -16.27 10.45
N THR A 109 3.36 -17.07 11.38
CA THR A 109 3.91 -18.42 11.67
C THR A 109 3.80 -19.37 10.48
N ASN A 110 2.88 -19.12 9.54
CA ASN A 110 2.81 -19.84 8.27
C ASN A 110 4.10 -19.71 7.43
N TRP A 111 4.91 -18.69 7.71
CA TRP A 111 6.22 -18.45 7.08
C TRP A 111 7.40 -19.02 7.89
N GLY A 112 7.14 -19.72 8.99
CA GLY A 112 8.17 -20.44 9.76
C GLY A 112 9.00 -19.59 10.73
N PHE A 113 8.57 -18.36 11.03
CA PHE A 113 9.25 -17.49 12.01
C PHE A 113 8.27 -16.69 12.87
N ASN A 114 8.78 -16.16 13.99
CA ASN A 114 8.07 -15.22 14.84
C ASN A 114 8.52 -13.79 14.51
N CYS A 115 7.57 -12.89 14.29
CA CYS A 115 7.88 -11.51 13.94
C CYS A 115 8.43 -10.71 15.14
N THR A 116 9.57 -10.07 14.96
CA THR A 116 10.23 -9.21 15.96
C THR A 116 10.32 -7.75 15.51
N CYS A 117 9.47 -7.32 14.55
CA CYS A 117 9.44 -5.93 14.11
C CYS A 117 9.00 -4.99 15.24
N GLU A 118 9.25 -3.69 15.06
CA GLU A 118 8.93 -2.64 16.05
C GLU A 118 7.48 -2.70 16.56
N LEU A 119 6.50 -3.04 15.71
CA LEU A 119 5.09 -3.18 16.11
C LEU A 119 4.84 -4.41 16.98
N CYS A 120 5.55 -5.52 16.73
CA CYS A 120 5.38 -6.76 17.49
C CYS A 120 6.22 -6.75 18.77
N SER A 121 7.35 -6.05 18.78
CA SER A 121 8.25 -5.92 19.94
C SER A 121 7.95 -4.70 20.82
N ALA A 122 6.97 -3.87 20.46
CA ALA A 122 6.60 -2.68 21.22
C ALA A 122 6.15 -3.02 22.67
N PRO A 123 6.26 -2.07 23.61
CA PRO A 123 5.72 -2.23 24.97
C PRO A 123 4.23 -2.61 24.96
N PRO A 124 3.74 -3.37 25.96
CA PRO A 124 2.35 -3.83 26.01
C PRO A 124 1.31 -2.72 25.76
N GLU A 125 1.46 -1.57 26.43
CA GLU A 125 0.56 -0.41 26.27
C GLU A 125 0.53 0.12 24.83
N ALA A 126 1.69 0.24 24.17
CA ALA A 126 1.78 0.70 22.80
C ALA A 126 1.16 -0.30 21.81
N ARG A 127 1.29 -1.60 22.09
CA ARG A 127 0.66 -2.68 21.29
C ARG A 127 -0.85 -2.66 21.46
N GLU A 128 -1.34 -2.56 22.68
CA GLU A 128 -2.77 -2.49 22.99
C GLU A 128 -3.42 -1.27 22.31
N ALA A 129 -2.81 -0.09 22.43
CA ALA A 129 -3.32 1.10 21.76
C ALA A 129 -3.31 0.99 20.22
N SER A 130 -2.32 0.29 19.64
CA SER A 130 -2.29 0.02 18.19
C SER A 130 -3.35 -0.99 17.78
N ASP A 131 -3.56 -2.02 18.58
CA ASP A 131 -4.56 -3.05 18.34
C ASP A 131 -5.98 -2.44 18.41
N GLU A 132 -6.27 -1.60 19.40
CA GLU A 132 -7.54 -0.85 19.49
C GLU A 132 -7.78 0.01 18.24
N ARG A 133 -6.77 0.75 17.76
CA ARG A 133 -6.91 1.57 16.55
C ARG A 133 -7.15 0.72 15.30
N ARG A 134 -6.52 -0.44 15.21
CA ARG A 134 -6.67 -1.38 14.08
C ARG A 134 -8.02 -2.08 14.09
N GLU A 135 -8.52 -2.44 15.25
CA GLU A 135 -9.88 -2.95 15.43
C GLU A 135 -10.91 -1.86 15.09
N ARG A 136 -10.68 -0.64 15.58
CA ARG A 136 -11.53 0.51 15.28
C ARG A 136 -11.60 0.83 13.77
N LEU A 137 -10.50 0.70 13.04
CA LEU A 137 -10.50 0.86 11.57
C LEU A 137 -11.49 -0.11 10.90
N VAL A 138 -11.55 -1.35 11.37
CA VAL A 138 -12.46 -2.36 10.84
C VAL A 138 -13.90 -2.02 11.19
N GLU A 139 -14.18 -1.64 12.44
CA GLU A 139 -15.51 -1.21 12.88
C GLU A 139 -16.03 -0.01 12.10
N VAL A 140 -15.20 1.04 11.96
CA VAL A 140 -15.54 2.26 11.22
C VAL A 140 -15.85 1.90 9.76
N TYR A 141 -15.04 1.06 9.14
CA TYR A 141 -15.28 0.62 7.75
C TYR A 141 -16.59 -0.14 7.57
N TYR A 142 -16.98 -0.99 8.53
CA TYR A 142 -18.28 -1.66 8.48
C TYR A 142 -19.45 -0.70 8.73
N ALA A 143 -19.32 0.19 9.70
CA ALA A 143 -20.33 1.21 9.98
C ALA A 143 -20.58 2.10 8.76
N MET A 144 -19.55 2.46 8.00
CA MET A 144 -19.70 3.26 6.77
C MET A 144 -20.50 2.53 5.66
N GLN A 145 -20.57 1.20 5.69
CA GLN A 145 -21.30 0.40 4.69
C GLN A 145 -22.72 0.05 5.15
N ASP A 146 -23.07 0.35 6.40
CA ASP A 146 -24.41 0.11 6.93
C ASP A 146 -25.41 1.11 6.32
N GLU A 147 -26.51 0.60 5.78
CA GLU A 147 -27.56 1.41 5.14
C GLU A 147 -28.25 2.39 6.12
N SER A 148 -28.19 2.10 7.42
CA SER A 148 -28.73 2.98 8.47
C SER A 148 -27.81 4.16 8.81
N THR A 149 -26.57 4.17 8.33
CA THR A 149 -25.62 5.24 8.59
C THR A 149 -26.03 6.52 7.89
N SER A 150 -26.38 7.53 8.67
CA SER A 150 -26.71 8.87 8.15
C SER A 150 -25.53 9.50 7.42
N TYR A 151 -25.81 10.40 6.47
CA TYR A 151 -24.77 11.11 5.72
C TYR A 151 -23.78 11.89 6.63
N ASN A 152 -24.27 12.54 7.69
CA ASN A 152 -23.40 13.22 8.65
C ASN A 152 -22.49 12.24 9.41
N ALA A 153 -23.03 11.09 9.81
CA ALA A 153 -22.22 10.04 10.45
C ALA A 153 -21.18 9.47 9.48
N LEU A 154 -21.54 9.29 8.20
CA LEU A 154 -20.62 8.85 7.15
C LEU A 154 -19.41 9.80 7.01
N ILE A 155 -19.63 11.11 7.03
CA ILE A 155 -18.55 12.11 6.99
C ILE A 155 -17.61 11.96 8.19
N GLU A 156 -18.15 11.86 9.40
CA GLU A 156 -17.35 11.74 10.62
C GLU A 156 -16.58 10.42 10.66
N LEU A 157 -17.21 9.30 10.30
CA LEU A 157 -16.57 8.00 10.18
C LEU A 157 -15.45 8.01 9.13
N THR A 158 -15.66 8.68 7.99
CA THR A 158 -14.62 8.79 6.96
C THR A 158 -13.40 9.56 7.48
N ARG A 159 -13.62 10.66 8.22
CA ARG A 159 -12.54 11.44 8.84
C ARG A 159 -11.78 10.64 9.89
N GLU A 160 -12.51 9.93 10.74
CA GLU A 160 -11.95 9.03 11.76
C GLU A 160 -11.09 7.96 11.10
N PHE A 161 -11.61 7.29 10.05
CA PHE A 161 -10.88 6.25 9.34
C PHE A 161 -9.55 6.75 8.79
N ILE A 162 -9.56 7.90 8.10
CA ILE A 162 -8.34 8.47 7.51
C ILE A 162 -7.31 8.78 8.61
N LYS A 163 -7.75 9.38 9.72
CA LYS A 163 -6.87 9.70 10.85
C LYS A 163 -6.25 8.45 11.46
N LEU A 164 -7.04 7.40 11.68
CA LEU A 164 -6.55 6.13 12.21
C LEU A 164 -5.56 5.46 11.24
N ALA A 165 -5.87 5.46 9.94
CA ALA A 165 -5.01 4.88 8.93
C ALA A 165 -3.66 5.61 8.78
N GLN A 166 -3.65 6.94 8.98
CA GLN A 166 -2.42 7.74 9.04
C GLN A 166 -1.58 7.39 10.27
N VAL A 167 -2.19 7.33 11.46
CA VAL A 167 -1.48 6.99 12.71
C VAL A 167 -0.91 5.57 12.65
N GLU A 168 -1.69 4.61 12.12
CA GLU A 168 -1.27 3.22 11.93
C GLU A 168 -0.46 2.98 10.66
N ARG A 169 -0.20 4.05 9.92
CA ARG A 169 0.75 4.08 8.80
C ARG A 169 0.40 3.09 7.68
N LEU A 170 -0.88 2.97 7.37
CA LEU A 170 -1.45 1.99 6.43
C LEU A 170 -1.52 2.50 4.97
N VAL A 171 -0.53 3.29 4.54
CA VAL A 171 -0.50 4.01 3.26
C VAL A 171 -0.77 3.10 2.06
N ALA A 172 -0.06 1.98 1.97
CA ALA A 172 -0.23 1.02 0.87
C ALA A 172 -1.60 0.32 0.86
N LYS A 173 -2.34 0.39 1.98
CA LYS A 173 -3.69 -0.19 2.11
C LYS A 173 -4.80 0.86 1.89
N VAL A 174 -4.55 2.12 2.22
CA VAL A 174 -5.52 3.23 2.11
C VAL A 174 -6.11 3.37 0.71
N GLY A 175 -5.33 3.10 -0.34
CA GLY A 175 -5.81 3.16 -1.72
C GLY A 175 -7.02 2.25 -1.99
N GLU A 176 -7.05 1.05 -1.40
CA GLU A 176 -8.19 0.13 -1.51
C GLU A 176 -9.44 0.71 -0.82
N TYR A 177 -9.27 1.34 0.35
CA TYR A 177 -10.35 1.96 1.10
C TYR A 177 -10.90 3.20 0.40
N TYR A 178 -10.08 3.99 -0.29
CA TYR A 178 -10.55 5.12 -1.08
C TYR A 178 -11.44 4.70 -2.25
N GLN A 179 -11.18 3.54 -2.87
CA GLN A 179 -12.12 2.99 -3.85
C GLN A 179 -13.45 2.62 -3.19
N ALA A 180 -13.42 2.05 -1.98
CA ALA A 180 -14.66 1.78 -1.25
C ALA A 180 -15.41 3.07 -0.90
N PHE A 181 -14.71 4.13 -0.47
CA PHE A 181 -15.31 5.44 -0.21
C PHE A 181 -15.96 6.03 -1.45
N MET A 182 -15.31 5.95 -2.62
CA MET A 182 -15.92 6.35 -3.89
C MET A 182 -17.29 5.69 -4.08
N ARG A 183 -17.39 4.37 -3.85
CA ARG A 183 -18.65 3.62 -4.02
C ARG A 183 -19.69 3.99 -2.97
N ILE A 184 -19.29 4.16 -1.71
CA ILE A 184 -20.20 4.51 -0.61
C ILE A 184 -20.81 5.90 -0.86
N TYR A 185 -19.97 6.91 -1.15
CA TYR A 185 -20.45 8.26 -1.43
C TYR A 185 -21.31 8.32 -2.69
N TYR A 186 -20.98 7.52 -3.71
CA TYR A 186 -21.84 7.40 -4.89
C TYR A 186 -23.22 6.82 -4.54
N GLY A 187 -23.26 5.77 -3.71
CA GLY A 187 -24.49 5.12 -3.28
C GLY A 187 -25.44 6.03 -2.50
N VAL A 188 -24.91 7.00 -1.74
CA VAL A 188 -25.71 8.01 -1.03
C VAL A 188 -25.99 9.26 -1.87
N GLY A 189 -25.64 9.27 -3.16
CA GLY A 189 -25.93 10.35 -4.10
C GLY A 189 -24.95 11.53 -4.09
N ASP A 190 -23.83 11.42 -3.37
CA ASP A 190 -22.78 12.45 -3.32
C ASP A 190 -21.69 12.17 -4.37
N ALA A 191 -22.03 12.50 -5.63
CA ALA A 191 -21.14 12.28 -6.77
C ALA A 191 -19.85 13.11 -6.71
N GLU A 192 -19.85 14.28 -6.05
CA GLU A 192 -18.66 15.12 -5.91
C GLU A 192 -17.64 14.48 -4.97
N THR A 193 -18.08 14.04 -3.80
CA THR A 193 -17.21 13.34 -2.84
C THR A 193 -16.79 11.97 -3.37
N ALA A 194 -17.68 11.27 -4.08
CA ALA A 194 -17.34 10.03 -4.77
C ALA A 194 -16.19 10.24 -5.76
N ARG A 195 -16.27 11.28 -6.60
CA ARG A 195 -15.21 11.64 -7.55
C ARG A 195 -13.90 11.96 -6.85
N LYS A 196 -13.93 12.75 -5.77
CA LYS A 196 -12.75 13.07 -4.96
C LYS A 196 -12.03 11.81 -4.49
N TYR A 197 -12.75 10.86 -3.87
CA TYR A 197 -12.14 9.61 -3.40
C TYR A 197 -11.74 8.68 -4.55
N GLY A 198 -12.46 8.68 -5.67
CA GLY A 198 -12.09 7.92 -6.85
C GLY A 198 -10.78 8.40 -7.47
N GLN A 199 -10.55 9.71 -7.54
CA GLN A 199 -9.30 10.31 -8.02
C GLN A 199 -8.13 9.93 -7.11
N ALA A 200 -8.32 10.04 -5.79
CA ALA A 200 -7.32 9.61 -4.83
C ALA A 200 -7.02 8.11 -4.94
N ALA A 201 -8.07 7.26 -5.03
CA ALA A 201 -7.92 5.82 -5.22
C ALA A 201 -7.10 5.49 -6.49
N LEU A 202 -7.36 6.20 -7.60
CA LEU A 202 -6.60 6.02 -8.84
C LEU A 202 -5.13 6.38 -8.67
N GLN A 203 -4.82 7.50 -8.01
CA GLN A 203 -3.43 7.90 -7.75
C GLN A 203 -2.68 6.84 -6.95
N PHE A 204 -3.28 6.33 -5.87
CA PHE A 204 -2.70 5.23 -5.10
C PHE A 204 -2.56 3.95 -5.92
N ALA A 205 -3.57 3.61 -6.73
CA ALA A 205 -3.55 2.44 -7.59
C ALA A 205 -2.44 2.51 -8.65
N GLU A 206 -2.18 3.66 -9.25
CA GLU A 206 -1.12 3.83 -10.24
C GLU A 206 0.29 3.71 -9.65
N ILE A 207 0.43 4.01 -8.35
CA ILE A 207 1.66 3.81 -7.59
C ILE A 207 1.82 2.32 -7.24
N PHE A 208 0.83 1.75 -6.55
CA PHE A 208 0.97 0.45 -5.89
C PHE A 208 0.47 -0.76 -6.71
N SER A 209 -0.33 -0.54 -7.75
CA SER A 209 -0.88 -1.59 -8.62
C SER A 209 -0.44 -1.43 -10.07
N ASP A 210 -0.79 -2.40 -10.92
CA ASP A 210 -0.59 -2.31 -12.37
C ASP A 210 -1.47 -1.17 -12.96
N PRO A 211 -0.88 -0.09 -13.54
CA PRO A 211 -1.62 1.03 -14.12
C PRO A 211 -2.42 0.64 -15.35
N GLU A 212 -1.98 -0.39 -16.08
CA GLU A 212 -2.72 -0.98 -17.20
C GLU A 212 -3.63 -2.14 -16.74
N GLY A 213 -3.53 -2.52 -15.46
CA GLY A 213 -4.30 -3.59 -14.84
C GLY A 213 -5.78 -3.27 -14.66
N GLY A 214 -6.56 -4.32 -14.47
CA GLY A 214 -8.03 -4.25 -14.32
C GLY A 214 -8.49 -3.37 -13.16
N PHE A 215 -7.70 -3.26 -12.08
CA PHE A 215 -8.01 -2.41 -10.93
C PHE A 215 -8.01 -0.92 -11.32
N CYS A 216 -6.91 -0.41 -11.87
CA CYS A 216 -6.81 0.97 -12.37
C CYS A 216 -7.81 1.24 -13.50
N ALA A 217 -7.97 0.29 -14.42
CA ALA A 217 -8.95 0.42 -15.51
C ALA A 217 -10.40 0.51 -14.99
N GLY A 218 -10.72 -0.20 -13.92
CA GLY A 218 -12.01 -0.12 -13.23
C GLY A 218 -12.25 1.27 -12.64
N ILE A 219 -11.31 1.77 -11.84
CA ILE A 219 -11.43 3.11 -11.22
C ILE A 219 -11.57 4.21 -12.30
N ARG A 220 -10.78 4.14 -13.38
CA ARG A 220 -10.90 5.11 -14.51
C ARG A 220 -12.27 5.06 -15.18
N ARG A 221 -12.91 3.88 -15.27
CA ARG A 221 -14.25 3.75 -15.84
C ARG A 221 -15.29 4.39 -14.93
N ASP A 222 -15.22 4.11 -13.63
CA ASP A 222 -16.14 4.65 -12.63
C ASP A 222 -16.03 6.19 -12.58
N LEU A 223 -14.80 6.73 -12.63
CA LEU A 223 -14.55 8.18 -12.71
C LEU A 223 -15.14 8.82 -13.98
N LYS A 224 -15.00 8.18 -15.15
CA LYS A 224 -15.61 8.68 -16.40
C LYS A 224 -17.13 8.74 -16.31
N GLN A 225 -17.75 7.80 -15.61
CA GLN A 225 -19.19 7.82 -15.38
C GLN A 225 -19.59 8.98 -14.46
N LEU A 226 -18.88 9.15 -13.35
CA LEU A 226 -19.09 10.26 -12.41
C LEU A 226 -18.94 11.62 -13.11
N ASP A 227 -17.89 11.81 -13.93
CA ASP A 227 -17.64 13.05 -14.67
C ASP A 227 -18.80 13.38 -15.62
N ARG A 228 -19.37 12.37 -16.30
CA ARG A 228 -20.54 12.57 -17.17
C ARG A 228 -21.76 13.02 -16.39
N GLU A 229 -22.03 12.38 -15.26
CA GLU A 229 -23.16 12.72 -14.40
C GLU A 229 -23.06 14.16 -13.86
N LEU A 230 -21.88 14.55 -13.39
CA LEU A 230 -21.63 15.90 -12.90
C LEU A 230 -21.75 16.95 -14.02
N SER A 231 -21.23 16.65 -15.22
CA SER A 231 -21.36 17.56 -16.37
C SER A 231 -22.80 17.75 -16.85
N GLY A 232 -23.64 16.72 -16.72
CA GLY A 232 -25.06 16.76 -17.08
C GLY A 232 -25.94 17.52 -16.09
N LYS A 233 -25.47 17.75 -14.85
CA LYS A 233 -26.16 18.55 -13.82
C LYS A 233 -25.92 20.07 -13.97
N THR A 234 -24.96 20.48 -14.80
CA THR A 234 -24.61 21.88 -15.08
C THR A 234 -25.37 22.50 -16.28
N SER A 235 -26.38 21.83 -16.82
CA SER A 235 -27.28 22.31 -17.89
C SER A 235 -28.70 22.48 -17.37
#